data_AF-A0A0U2EYT3-F1
#
_entry.id   AF-A0A0U2EYT3-F1
#
_cell.length_a   1.000
_cell.length_b   1.000
_cell.length_c   1.000
_cell.angle_alpha   90.00
_cell.angle_beta   90.00
_cell.angle_gamma   90.00
#
_symmetry.space_group_name_H-M   'P 1'
#
loop_
_entity.id
_entity.type
_entity.pdbx_description
1 polymer ?
#
loop_
_entity_poly.entity_id
_entity_poly.type
_entity_poly.pdbx_seq_one_letter_code
_entity_poly.pdbx_strand_id
1 'polypeptide(L)'
;MEIRRRPPKPSSSSVQHLHQSQQHQPVIIVDRSPSPTPKASDALPLPLYLTNGIFFTLFFSVAYYLLHRWRDKIRTSTPLHVVTLSELAAILSLIASFIYLLGFFGIDFVQSVITRASPDSWDVEEEEEDHHHHHQQRFRCPPPAPISASPKFMDHHLTEEDEDLVTSVVSGEIPSHSLESKLGDCYKAASIRREAVQRLTGRSLSGMPLDGFDYESILGQCCEMPVGYVQIPVGIAGPLLLNDREYSVPMATTEGCLVASTNRGCKAIYASGGATAILLRDGMTRAPVVRFPTAKRASELKFFLEDPQNFDTLAVVFNKSSRFAKLQGIQCSIAGKNLYIRFNCSTGDAMGMNMVSKGVQNVLDFLQSDFPDMETIGLSG
;
A
#
# COMPACT_ATOMS: atom_id res chain seq x y z
N MET A 1 -35.15 -17.52 -72.49
CA MET A 1 -36.37 -18.19 -72.99
C MET A 1 -36.49 -19.49 -72.18
N GLU A 2 -37.65 -19.68 -71.52
CA GLU A 2 -38.12 -20.89 -70.80
C GLU A 2 -37.36 -21.32 -69.52
N ILE A 3 -37.92 -21.30 -68.29
CA ILE A 3 -39.14 -21.85 -67.65
C ILE A 3 -39.02 -23.33 -67.21
N ARG A 4 -39.08 -23.52 -65.86
CA ARG A 4 -39.56 -24.70 -65.06
C ARG A 4 -38.70 -25.98 -65.11
N ARG A 5 -38.64 -26.85 -64.08
CA ARG A 5 -39.58 -27.28 -63.01
C ARG A 5 -38.78 -28.11 -61.97
N ARG A 6 -39.18 -28.11 -60.68
CA ARG A 6 -38.83 -29.15 -59.69
C ARG A 6 -39.71 -30.40 -59.86
N PRO A 7 -39.22 -31.57 -59.40
CA PRO A 7 -40.07 -32.57 -58.74
C PRO A 7 -39.46 -33.13 -57.41
N PRO A 8 -40.23 -33.91 -56.61
CA PRO A 8 -40.16 -33.95 -55.14
C PRO A 8 -39.59 -35.26 -54.51
N LYS A 9 -39.47 -35.24 -53.16
CA LYS A 9 -39.09 -36.36 -52.26
C LYS A 9 -40.05 -37.57 -52.33
N PRO A 10 -39.56 -38.78 -52.02
CA PRO A 10 -40.40 -39.85 -51.49
C PRO A 10 -40.05 -40.24 -50.03
N SER A 11 -40.95 -41.05 -49.49
CA SER A 11 -41.29 -41.31 -48.09
C SER A 11 -40.69 -42.59 -47.49
N SER A 12 -40.87 -42.70 -46.17
CA SER A 12 -40.58 -43.77 -45.21
C SER A 12 -40.91 -45.22 -45.60
N SER A 13 -40.11 -46.17 -45.08
CA SER A 13 -40.57 -47.50 -44.69
C SER A 13 -39.71 -48.10 -43.57
N SER A 14 -40.40 -48.54 -42.52
CA SER A 14 -39.97 -49.29 -41.34
C SER A 14 -39.68 -50.77 -41.62
N VAL A 15 -38.65 -51.34 -40.99
CA VAL A 15 -38.51 -52.80 -40.77
C VAL A 15 -37.98 -53.07 -39.35
N GLN A 16 -38.58 -54.09 -38.74
CA GLN A 16 -38.54 -54.53 -37.35
C GLN A 16 -37.34 -55.41 -36.97
N HIS A 17 -36.96 -55.31 -35.68
CA HIS A 17 -36.51 -56.33 -34.72
C HIS A 17 -35.40 -57.34 -35.06
N LEU A 18 -34.37 -57.40 -34.19
CA LEU A 18 -34.10 -58.61 -33.40
C LEU A 18 -33.35 -58.31 -32.08
N HIS A 19 -33.68 -59.12 -31.08
CA HIS A 19 -33.37 -59.06 -29.65
C HIS A 19 -31.89 -59.19 -29.25
N GLN A 20 -31.49 -58.53 -28.14
CA GLN A 20 -30.91 -59.25 -27.00
C GLN A 20 -31.08 -58.49 -25.68
N SER A 21 -31.43 -59.26 -24.66
CA SER A 21 -31.95 -58.92 -23.34
C SER A 21 -30.87 -58.86 -22.26
N GLN A 22 -30.91 -57.86 -21.38
CA GLN A 22 -30.44 -57.95 -19.99
C GLN A 22 -31.32 -57.10 -19.05
N GLN A 23 -31.60 -57.66 -17.88
CA GLN A 23 -32.69 -57.35 -16.96
C GLN A 23 -32.50 -56.05 -16.15
N HIS A 24 -33.60 -55.34 -15.87
CA HIS A 24 -33.69 -54.20 -14.94
C HIS A 24 -34.59 -54.57 -13.74
N GLN A 25 -34.13 -54.25 -12.52
CA GLN A 25 -34.95 -54.13 -11.31
C GLN A 25 -35.50 -52.68 -11.20
N PRO A 26 -36.72 -52.45 -10.69
CA PRO A 26 -37.32 -51.12 -10.67
C PRO A 26 -37.04 -50.37 -9.35
N VAL A 27 -36.69 -49.08 -9.44
CA VAL A 27 -36.70 -48.14 -8.30
C VAL A 27 -37.68 -47.01 -8.59
N ILE A 28 -38.54 -46.76 -7.60
CA ILE A 28 -39.68 -45.85 -7.58
C ILE A 28 -39.20 -44.39 -7.65
N ILE A 29 -39.75 -43.60 -8.59
CA ILE A 29 -39.55 -42.14 -8.68
C ILE A 29 -40.69 -41.46 -7.91
N VAL A 30 -40.35 -40.75 -6.82
CA VAL A 30 -41.27 -39.86 -6.10
C VAL A 30 -41.09 -38.46 -6.65
N ASP A 31 -42.14 -37.94 -7.28
CA ASP A 31 -42.24 -36.56 -7.76
C ASP A 31 -42.53 -35.63 -6.58
N ARG A 32 -41.69 -34.61 -6.34
CA ARG A 32 -41.89 -33.63 -5.27
C ARG A 32 -41.51 -32.23 -5.77
N SER A 33 -42.51 -31.52 -6.29
CA SER A 33 -42.49 -30.08 -6.54
C SER A 33 -42.23 -29.30 -5.24
N PRO A 34 -41.30 -28.32 -5.19
CA PRO A 34 -41.07 -27.53 -3.99
C PRO A 34 -42.09 -26.38 -3.86
N SER A 35 -42.73 -26.31 -2.69
CA SER A 35 -43.51 -25.16 -2.24
C SER A 35 -42.61 -23.92 -2.02
N PRO A 36 -43.09 -22.68 -2.24
CA PRO A 36 -42.26 -21.48 -2.12
C PRO A 36 -41.91 -21.19 -0.65
N THR A 37 -40.63 -20.90 -0.41
CA THR A 37 -40.09 -20.42 0.87
C THR A 37 -40.50 -18.96 1.14
N PRO A 38 -40.81 -18.59 2.40
CA PRO A 38 -41.24 -17.23 2.74
C PRO A 38 -40.08 -16.25 2.56
N LYS A 39 -40.35 -15.10 1.92
CA LYS A 39 -39.38 -14.00 1.74
C LYS A 39 -39.57 -12.97 2.85
N ALA A 40 -38.47 -12.37 3.32
CA ALA A 40 -38.49 -11.29 4.33
C ALA A 40 -39.26 -10.03 3.90
N SER A 41 -39.72 -9.97 2.64
CA SER A 41 -40.62 -8.94 2.10
C SER A 41 -42.00 -8.89 2.77
N ASP A 42 -42.41 -9.95 3.48
CA ASP A 42 -43.76 -10.05 4.05
C ASP A 42 -43.90 -9.36 5.42
N ALA A 43 -42.82 -8.79 5.97
CA ALA A 43 -42.78 -8.20 7.31
C ALA A 43 -43.01 -6.68 7.38
N LEU A 44 -43.06 -5.97 6.24
CA LEU A 44 -43.16 -4.51 6.21
C LEU A 44 -44.25 -4.03 5.24
N PRO A 45 -45.05 -3.00 5.60
CA PRO A 45 -46.16 -2.50 4.78
C PRO A 45 -45.74 -1.66 3.56
N LEU A 46 -44.43 -1.60 3.23
CA LEU A 46 -43.87 -0.75 2.17
C LEU A 46 -42.84 -1.51 1.33
N PRO A 47 -42.68 -1.18 0.03
CA PRO A 47 -41.66 -1.79 -0.83
C PRO A 47 -40.23 -1.60 -0.27
N LEU A 48 -39.45 -2.69 -0.20
CA LEU A 48 -38.11 -2.71 0.42
C LEU A 48 -37.14 -1.67 -0.16
N TYR A 49 -37.21 -1.37 -1.47
CA TYR A 49 -36.35 -0.36 -2.09
C TYR A 49 -36.62 1.05 -1.52
N LEU A 50 -37.89 1.34 -1.20
CA LEU A 50 -38.32 2.64 -0.70
C LEU A 50 -37.89 2.82 0.75
N THR A 51 -38.08 1.78 1.57
CA THR A 51 -37.63 1.79 2.97
C THR A 51 -36.10 1.88 3.04
N ASN A 52 -35.37 1.11 2.21
CA ASN A 52 -33.92 1.19 2.12
C ASN A 52 -33.43 2.58 1.71
N GLY A 53 -34.07 3.21 0.71
CA GLY A 53 -33.74 4.58 0.31
C GLY A 53 -33.95 5.60 1.44
N ILE A 54 -35.04 5.47 2.21
CA ILE A 54 -35.32 6.34 3.35
C ILE A 54 -34.27 6.15 4.45
N PHE A 55 -33.95 4.91 4.84
CA PHE A 55 -32.97 4.67 5.91
C PHE A 55 -31.55 5.01 5.49
N PHE A 56 -31.19 4.85 4.22
CA PHE A 56 -29.89 5.25 3.68
C PHE A 56 -29.75 6.78 3.71
N THR A 57 -30.74 7.52 3.21
CA THR A 57 -30.72 8.99 3.25
C THR A 57 -30.77 9.53 4.68
N LEU A 58 -31.54 8.91 5.57
CA LEU A 58 -31.56 9.22 7.00
C LEU A 58 -30.19 9.00 7.65
N PHE A 59 -29.53 7.86 7.38
CA PHE A 59 -28.21 7.53 7.94
C PHE A 59 -27.17 8.59 7.58
N PHE A 60 -27.03 8.91 6.29
CA PHE A 60 -26.02 9.87 5.82
C PHE A 60 -26.33 11.31 6.23
N SER A 61 -27.60 11.73 6.25
CA SER A 61 -27.98 13.08 6.70
C SER A 61 -27.73 13.29 8.19
N VAL A 62 -28.06 12.30 9.02
CA VAL A 62 -27.83 12.34 10.47
C VAL A 62 -26.35 12.23 10.81
N ALA A 63 -25.60 11.38 10.11
CA ALA A 63 -24.14 11.29 10.25
C ALA A 63 -23.47 12.64 9.90
N TYR A 64 -23.88 13.26 8.79
CA TYR A 64 -23.38 14.57 8.39
C TYR A 64 -23.69 15.66 9.43
N TYR A 65 -24.91 15.67 9.97
CA TYR A 65 -25.30 16.59 11.04
C TYR A 65 -24.42 16.44 12.30
N LEU A 66 -24.17 15.20 12.75
CA LEU A 66 -23.34 14.92 13.93
C LEU A 66 -21.88 15.33 13.69
N LEU A 67 -21.31 15.03 12.52
CA LEU A 67 -19.95 15.44 12.15
C LEU A 67 -19.81 16.96 12.14
N HIS A 68 -20.80 17.69 11.62
CA HIS A 68 -20.80 19.15 11.63
C HIS A 68 -20.86 19.71 13.06
N ARG A 69 -21.74 19.16 13.90
CA ARG A 69 -21.88 19.59 15.30
C ARG A 69 -20.64 19.29 16.13
N TRP A 70 -20.03 18.13 15.97
CA TRP A 70 -18.77 17.80 16.66
C TRP A 70 -17.62 18.69 16.21
N ARG A 71 -17.54 19.03 14.91
CA ARG A 71 -16.57 20.01 14.41
C ARG A 71 -16.75 21.38 15.06
N ASP A 72 -17.99 21.85 15.22
CA ASP A 72 -18.28 23.13 15.89
C ASP A 72 -17.93 23.08 17.38
N LYS A 73 -18.19 21.96 18.06
CA LYS A 73 -17.79 21.77 19.47
C LYS A 73 -16.28 21.81 19.66
N ILE A 74 -15.51 21.17 18.78
CA ILE A 74 -14.05 21.21 18.77
C ILE A 74 -13.53 22.64 18.59
N ARG A 75 -14.17 23.44 17.72
CA ARG A 75 -13.78 24.84 17.49
C ARG A 75 -14.09 25.77 18.66
N THR A 76 -15.15 25.48 19.40
CA THR A 76 -15.61 26.29 20.55
C THR A 76 -15.09 25.79 21.89
N SER A 77 -14.23 24.75 21.90
CA SER A 77 -13.72 24.09 23.11
C SER A 77 -14.82 23.61 24.07
N THR A 78 -15.99 23.29 23.54
CA THR A 78 -17.08 22.71 24.34
C THR A 78 -16.85 21.20 24.51
N PRO A 79 -17.04 20.64 25.72
CA PRO A 79 -16.78 19.22 25.95
C PRO A 79 -17.72 18.33 25.12
N LEU A 80 -17.16 17.33 24.44
CA LEU A 80 -17.92 16.41 23.55
C LEU A 80 -18.98 15.60 24.30
N HIS A 81 -18.82 15.39 25.61
CA HIS A 81 -19.79 14.66 26.44
C HIS A 81 -21.05 15.50 26.78
N VAL A 82 -21.04 16.80 26.51
CA VAL A 82 -22.22 17.66 26.70
C VAL A 82 -23.10 17.52 25.46
N VAL A 83 -24.06 16.60 25.49
CA VAL A 83 -24.95 16.28 24.36
C VAL A 83 -26.26 17.05 24.47
N THR A 84 -26.64 17.78 23.43
CA THR A 84 -27.94 18.45 23.33
C THR A 84 -29.06 17.47 22.96
N LEU A 85 -30.32 17.81 23.22
CA LEU A 85 -31.47 16.95 22.89
C LEU A 85 -31.53 16.59 21.39
N SER A 86 -31.13 17.50 20.50
CA SER A 86 -31.08 17.24 19.05
C SER A 86 -29.95 16.30 18.66
N GLU A 87 -28.80 16.36 19.33
CA GLU A 87 -27.69 15.42 19.12
C GLU A 87 -28.01 14.03 19.68
N LEU A 88 -28.71 13.95 20.83
CA LEU A 88 -29.18 12.68 21.37
C LEU A 88 -30.16 12.00 20.42
N ALA A 89 -31.14 12.75 19.88
CA ALA A 89 -32.10 12.25 18.90
C ALA A 89 -31.39 11.80 17.60
N ALA A 90 -30.38 12.55 17.15
CA ALA A 90 -29.54 12.19 16.01
C ALA A 90 -28.74 10.89 16.27
N ILE A 91 -28.11 10.73 17.43
CA ILE A 91 -27.37 9.51 17.77
C ILE A 91 -28.30 8.29 17.79
N LEU A 92 -29.48 8.41 18.41
CA LEU A 92 -30.47 7.33 18.42
C LEU A 92 -30.96 6.98 17.01
N SER A 93 -31.21 8.00 16.17
CA SER A 93 -31.62 7.81 14.77
C SER A 93 -30.51 7.18 13.91
N LEU A 94 -29.25 7.51 14.19
CA LEU A 94 -28.09 6.92 13.53
C LEU A 94 -27.94 5.43 13.90
N ILE A 95 -28.09 5.09 15.19
CA ILE A 95 -28.04 3.70 15.66
C ILE A 95 -29.20 2.89 15.07
N ALA A 96 -30.42 3.44 15.08
CA ALA A 96 -31.60 2.77 14.51
C ALA A 96 -31.46 2.52 13.00
N SER A 97 -30.99 3.52 12.24
CA SER A 97 -30.74 3.37 10.80
C SER A 97 -29.58 2.43 10.50
N PHE A 98 -28.53 2.40 11.33
CA PHE A 98 -27.43 1.46 11.20
C PHE A 98 -27.87 0.00 11.44
N ILE A 99 -28.66 -0.24 12.49
CA ILE A 99 -29.22 -1.57 12.78
C ILE A 99 -30.13 -2.02 11.63
N TYR A 100 -30.96 -1.12 11.10
CA TYR A 100 -31.81 -1.42 9.95
C TYR A 100 -30.98 -1.78 8.70
N LEU A 101 -29.97 -0.97 8.36
CA LEU A 101 -29.10 -1.25 7.21
C LEU A 101 -28.33 -2.57 7.39
N LEU A 102 -27.85 -2.87 8.60
CA LEU A 102 -27.16 -4.15 8.84
C LEU A 102 -28.12 -5.35 8.72
N GLY A 103 -29.35 -5.24 9.26
CA GLY A 103 -30.32 -6.33 9.33
C GLY A 103 -31.12 -6.58 8.05
N PHE A 104 -31.47 -5.54 7.29
CA PHE A 104 -32.32 -5.66 6.10
C PHE A 104 -31.54 -5.48 4.78
N PHE A 105 -30.53 -4.61 4.74
CA PHE A 105 -29.69 -4.43 3.54
C PHE A 105 -28.61 -5.52 3.43
N GLY A 106 -28.11 -6.02 4.56
CA GLY A 106 -27.10 -7.09 4.62
C GLY A 106 -27.59 -8.43 4.07
N ILE A 107 -28.88 -8.75 4.20
CA ILE A 107 -29.44 -10.04 3.76
C ILE A 107 -29.49 -10.12 2.22
N ASP A 108 -29.97 -9.08 1.52
CA ASP A 108 -29.99 -9.05 0.05
C ASP A 108 -28.57 -9.06 -0.54
N PHE A 109 -27.61 -8.36 0.10
CA PHE A 109 -26.21 -8.39 -0.31
C PHE A 109 -25.61 -9.79 -0.18
N VAL A 110 -25.79 -10.45 0.97
CA VAL A 110 -25.30 -11.82 1.21
C VAL A 110 -25.99 -12.84 0.28
N GLN A 111 -27.29 -12.67 0.03
CA GLN A 111 -28.05 -13.56 -0.86
C GLN A 111 -27.64 -13.38 -2.34
N SER A 112 -27.28 -12.16 -2.77
CA SER A 112 -26.72 -11.86 -4.10
C SER A 112 -25.32 -12.42 -4.33
N VAL A 113 -24.51 -12.50 -3.26
CA VAL A 113 -23.17 -13.12 -3.28
C VAL A 113 -23.28 -14.63 -3.34
N ILE A 114 -24.25 -15.22 -2.63
CA ILE A 114 -24.50 -16.68 -2.66
C ILE A 114 -25.11 -17.12 -4.01
N THR A 115 -26.04 -16.34 -4.59
CA THR A 115 -26.60 -16.67 -5.92
C THR A 115 -25.60 -16.51 -7.05
N ARG A 116 -24.65 -15.57 -6.95
CA ARG A 116 -23.50 -15.47 -7.89
C ARG A 116 -22.49 -16.62 -7.77
N ALA A 117 -22.54 -17.41 -6.70
CA ALA A 117 -21.66 -18.55 -6.48
C ALA A 117 -22.20 -19.87 -7.05
N SER A 118 -23.39 -19.88 -7.67
CA SER A 118 -23.91 -21.05 -8.38
C SER A 118 -23.53 -20.98 -9.87
N PRO A 119 -22.73 -21.92 -10.40
CA PRO A 119 -22.28 -21.91 -11.78
C PRO A 119 -23.31 -22.63 -12.65
N ASP A 120 -24.44 -21.98 -12.95
CA ASP A 120 -25.36 -22.40 -14.02
C ASP A 120 -26.44 -21.31 -14.20
N SER A 121 -26.14 -20.27 -14.97
CA SER A 121 -27.13 -19.40 -15.64
C SER A 121 -26.45 -18.22 -16.33
N TRP A 122 -25.81 -18.48 -17.47
CA TRP A 122 -25.54 -17.46 -18.48
C TRP A 122 -25.80 -18.06 -19.86
N ASP A 123 -27.05 -18.37 -20.15
CA ASP A 123 -27.53 -18.39 -21.53
C ASP A 123 -28.08 -16.99 -21.81
N VAL A 124 -27.30 -16.17 -22.51
CA VAL A 124 -27.78 -14.95 -23.16
C VAL A 124 -27.65 -15.20 -24.66
N GLU A 125 -28.79 -15.07 -25.34
CA GLU A 125 -28.96 -15.13 -26.79
C GLU A 125 -28.02 -14.13 -27.49
N GLU A 126 -27.14 -14.63 -28.35
CA GLU A 126 -26.33 -13.82 -29.29
C GLU A 126 -27.03 -13.83 -30.67
N GLU A 127 -27.41 -12.64 -31.15
CA GLU A 127 -27.61 -12.38 -32.58
C GLU A 127 -26.30 -11.88 -33.20
N GLU A 128 -26.07 -12.34 -34.42
CA GLU A 128 -24.83 -12.37 -35.21
C GLU A 128 -24.37 -10.98 -35.72
N GLU A 129 -23.05 -10.77 -35.86
CA GLU A 129 -22.38 -10.68 -37.18
C GLU A 129 -20.88 -10.28 -37.10
N ASP A 130 -20.09 -11.01 -37.89
CA ASP A 130 -18.81 -10.71 -38.55
C ASP A 130 -17.54 -10.34 -37.77
N HIS A 131 -16.57 -11.27 -37.75
CA HIS A 131 -15.35 -11.13 -38.56
C HIS A 131 -14.49 -12.41 -38.66
N HIS A 132 -13.93 -12.62 -39.85
CA HIS A 132 -13.14 -13.77 -40.27
C HIS A 132 -11.67 -13.74 -39.83
N HIS A 133 -11.20 -14.94 -39.44
CA HIS A 133 -9.87 -15.52 -39.56
C HIS A 133 -8.68 -14.94 -38.77
N HIS A 134 -8.24 -15.69 -37.75
CA HIS A 134 -6.95 -16.40 -37.83
C HIS A 134 -6.90 -17.61 -36.87
N HIS A 135 -6.35 -18.71 -37.37
CA HIS A 135 -6.12 -19.99 -36.69
C HIS A 135 -5.37 -19.86 -35.36
N GLN A 136 -5.91 -20.44 -34.29
CA GLN A 136 -5.11 -20.94 -33.16
C GLN A 136 -5.55 -22.35 -32.78
N GLN A 137 -4.62 -23.29 -32.92
CA GLN A 137 -4.73 -24.66 -32.44
C GLN A 137 -5.00 -24.66 -30.93
N ARG A 138 -6.01 -25.42 -30.50
CA ARG A 138 -6.26 -25.76 -29.10
C ARG A 138 -5.06 -26.51 -28.52
N PHE A 139 -4.23 -25.83 -27.74
CA PHE A 139 -3.41 -26.50 -26.74
C PHE A 139 -4.30 -26.86 -25.55
N ARG A 140 -4.61 -28.15 -25.41
CA ARG A 140 -5.20 -28.71 -24.19
C ARG A 140 -4.18 -28.55 -23.06
N CYS A 141 -4.53 -27.84 -22.00
CA CYS A 141 -3.78 -27.86 -20.75
C CYS A 141 -3.83 -29.29 -20.16
N PRO A 142 -2.68 -29.90 -19.78
CA PRO A 142 -2.69 -31.10 -18.97
C PRO A 142 -3.14 -30.77 -17.54
N PRO A 143 -3.66 -31.77 -16.78
CA PRO A 143 -4.07 -31.58 -15.39
C PRO A 143 -2.87 -31.18 -14.52
N PRO A 144 -3.10 -30.51 -13.37
CA PRO A 144 -2.02 -30.06 -12.50
C PRO A 144 -1.21 -31.26 -12.01
N ALA A 145 0.10 -31.20 -12.26
CA ALA A 145 1.05 -32.16 -11.70
C ALA A 145 1.01 -32.09 -10.15
N PRO A 146 1.22 -33.21 -9.44
CA PRO A 146 1.43 -33.17 -8.01
C PRO A 146 2.58 -32.22 -7.70
N ILE A 147 2.45 -31.44 -6.62
CA ILE A 147 3.44 -30.47 -6.12
C ILE A 147 4.80 -31.16 -6.07
N SER A 148 5.59 -30.93 -7.12
CA SER A 148 6.91 -31.50 -7.31
C SER A 148 7.89 -30.40 -6.94
N ALA A 149 8.59 -30.65 -5.83
CA ALA A 149 9.77 -29.95 -5.34
C ALA A 149 9.63 -28.42 -5.23
N SER A 150 9.65 -27.95 -3.98
CA SER A 150 10.29 -26.67 -3.66
C SER A 150 11.53 -26.48 -4.54
N PRO A 151 11.78 -25.26 -5.08
CA PRO A 151 13.08 -25.00 -5.69
C PRO A 151 14.11 -25.43 -4.66
N LYS A 152 15.00 -26.33 -5.05
CA LYS A 152 16.14 -26.70 -4.21
C LYS A 152 16.88 -25.39 -3.98
N PHE A 153 16.69 -24.78 -2.82
CA PHE A 153 17.67 -23.85 -2.29
C PHE A 153 18.99 -24.59 -2.45
N MET A 154 19.95 -24.00 -3.15
CA MET A 154 21.29 -24.55 -3.09
C MET A 154 21.63 -24.53 -1.60
N ASP A 155 21.71 -25.71 -0.99
CA ASP A 155 22.40 -25.84 0.27
C ASP A 155 23.80 -25.35 -0.06
N HIS A 156 24.09 -24.11 0.33
CA HIS A 156 25.45 -23.62 0.37
C HIS A 156 26.15 -24.52 1.38
N HIS A 157 26.80 -25.56 0.85
CA HIS A 157 27.73 -26.34 1.63
C HIS A 157 28.84 -25.39 2.04
N LEU A 158 28.75 -24.94 3.29
CA LEU A 158 29.79 -24.16 3.94
C LEU A 158 31.09 -24.96 3.81
N THR A 159 32.13 -24.29 3.33
CA THR A 159 33.47 -24.89 3.33
C THR A 159 33.94 -25.04 4.78
N GLU A 160 34.94 -25.90 5.04
CA GLU A 160 35.49 -26.04 6.40
C GLU A 160 35.98 -24.69 6.96
N GLU A 161 36.54 -23.84 6.11
CA GLU A 161 36.93 -22.47 6.46
C GLU A 161 35.74 -21.60 6.88
N ASP A 162 34.58 -21.78 6.25
CA ASP A 162 33.37 -21.02 6.59
C ASP A 162 32.79 -21.46 7.93
N GLU A 163 32.87 -22.75 8.23
CA GLU A 163 32.44 -23.33 9.52
C GLU A 163 33.28 -22.79 10.69
N ASP A 164 34.59 -22.68 10.50
CA ASP A 164 35.50 -22.07 11.46
C ASP A 164 35.16 -20.59 11.67
N LEU A 165 34.94 -19.85 10.58
CA LEU A 165 34.55 -18.43 10.63
C LEU A 165 33.22 -18.23 11.36
N VAL A 166 32.21 -19.06 11.07
CA VAL A 166 30.93 -19.04 11.78
C VAL A 166 31.15 -19.29 13.26
N THR A 167 31.97 -20.28 13.62
CA THR A 167 32.26 -20.62 15.02
C THR A 167 32.95 -19.47 15.75
N SER A 168 33.93 -18.80 15.12
CA SER A 168 34.59 -17.60 15.66
C SER A 168 33.65 -16.39 15.78
N VAL A 169 32.65 -16.25 14.91
CA VAL A 169 31.62 -15.21 15.04
C VAL A 169 30.66 -15.52 16.18
N VAL A 170 30.23 -16.78 16.32
CA VAL A 170 29.34 -17.24 17.39
C VAL A 170 30.01 -17.14 18.77
N SER A 171 31.31 -17.45 18.86
CA SER A 171 32.09 -17.32 20.10
C SER A 171 32.41 -15.87 20.48
N GLY A 172 32.24 -14.92 19.53
CA GLY A 172 32.54 -13.51 19.71
C GLY A 172 34.01 -13.11 19.47
N GLU A 173 34.85 -14.05 19.03
CA GLU A 173 36.24 -13.77 18.64
C GLU A 173 36.32 -12.82 17.43
N ILE A 174 35.41 -12.98 16.47
CA ILE A 174 35.28 -12.10 15.31
C ILE A 174 33.98 -11.28 15.43
N PRO A 175 34.07 -9.94 15.51
CA PRO A 175 32.87 -9.10 15.47
C PRO A 175 32.17 -9.20 14.11
N SER A 176 30.87 -9.50 14.11
CA SER A 176 30.05 -9.70 12.89
C SER A 176 30.07 -8.52 11.92
N HIS A 177 30.16 -7.28 12.42
CA HIS A 177 30.23 -6.06 11.58
C HIS A 177 31.57 -5.88 10.84
N SER A 178 32.59 -6.69 11.15
CA SER A 178 33.91 -6.63 10.52
C SER A 178 34.11 -7.66 9.41
N LEU A 179 33.10 -8.48 9.10
CA LEU A 179 33.23 -9.58 8.16
C LEU A 179 33.49 -9.09 6.73
N GLU A 180 32.81 -8.03 6.29
CA GLU A 180 32.99 -7.47 4.96
C GLU A 180 34.42 -6.96 4.74
N SER A 181 35.01 -6.30 5.74
CA SER A 181 36.38 -5.79 5.63
C SER A 181 37.45 -6.86 5.78
N LYS A 182 37.20 -7.91 6.58
CA LYS A 182 38.14 -9.04 6.75
C LYS A 182 38.14 -10.00 5.57
N LEU A 183 36.97 -10.31 5.02
CA LEU A 183 36.83 -11.31 3.97
C LEU A 183 36.99 -10.72 2.57
N GLY A 184 36.72 -9.41 2.40
CA GLY A 184 36.72 -8.78 1.09
C GLY A 184 35.60 -9.25 0.16
N ASP A 185 34.65 -10.03 0.69
CA ASP A 185 33.50 -10.58 -0.03
C ASP A 185 32.24 -10.34 0.81
N CYS A 186 31.40 -9.41 0.35
CA CYS A 186 30.18 -9.01 1.06
C CYS A 186 29.11 -10.10 1.04
N TYR A 187 29.05 -10.90 -0.02
CA TYR A 187 28.11 -12.01 -0.12
C TYR A 187 28.48 -13.09 0.91
N LYS A 188 29.76 -13.48 0.95
CA LYS A 188 30.29 -14.45 1.90
C LYS A 188 30.12 -13.96 3.35
N ALA A 189 30.37 -12.68 3.61
CA ALA A 189 30.13 -12.06 4.91
C ALA A 189 28.66 -12.17 5.35
N ALA A 190 27.71 -11.90 4.45
CA ALA A 190 26.29 -12.05 4.72
C ALA A 190 25.89 -13.53 4.98
N SER A 191 26.47 -14.47 4.24
CA SER A 191 26.26 -15.92 4.42
C SER A 191 26.73 -16.41 5.80
N ILE A 192 27.97 -16.09 6.17
CA ILE A 192 28.55 -16.46 7.48
C ILE A 192 27.73 -15.83 8.61
N ARG A 193 27.37 -14.55 8.48
CA ARG A 193 26.55 -13.85 9.46
C ARG A 193 25.18 -14.49 9.62
N ARG A 194 24.53 -14.82 8.51
CA ARG A 194 23.24 -15.51 8.50
C ARG A 194 23.32 -16.81 9.27
N GLU A 195 24.32 -17.65 9.00
CA GLU A 195 24.49 -18.92 9.70
C GLU A 195 24.79 -18.71 11.20
N ALA A 196 25.66 -17.77 11.55
CA ALA A 196 25.94 -17.43 12.93
C ALA A 196 24.67 -17.00 13.69
N VAL A 197 23.79 -16.20 13.06
CA VAL A 197 22.50 -15.81 13.64
C VAL A 197 21.57 -17.01 13.83
N GLN A 198 21.54 -17.96 12.89
CA GLN A 198 20.74 -19.20 13.04
C GLN A 198 21.21 -20.01 14.25
N ARG A 199 22.53 -20.17 14.44
CA ARG A 199 23.11 -20.90 15.59
C ARG A 199 22.85 -20.19 16.92
N LEU A 200 23.05 -18.88 16.97
CA LEU A 200 22.85 -18.07 18.18
C LEU A 200 21.39 -18.04 18.62
N THR A 201 20.45 -17.97 17.67
CA THR A 201 19.02 -17.87 17.98
C THR A 201 18.32 -19.23 18.07
N GLY A 202 18.94 -20.29 17.56
CA GLY A 202 18.30 -21.59 17.37
C GLY A 202 17.12 -21.57 16.39
N ARG A 203 16.98 -20.50 15.59
CA ARG A 203 15.88 -20.32 14.64
C ARG A 203 16.41 -20.30 13.21
N SER A 204 15.70 -20.99 12.32
CA SER A 204 16.00 -20.98 10.90
C SER A 204 15.58 -19.66 10.25
N LEU A 205 16.43 -19.14 9.36
CA LEU A 205 16.15 -18.04 8.44
C LEU A 205 15.71 -18.56 7.05
N SER A 206 15.33 -19.84 6.95
CA SER A 206 14.77 -20.42 5.74
C SER A 206 13.60 -19.58 5.20
N GLY A 207 13.55 -19.41 3.88
CA GLY A 207 12.58 -18.54 3.20
C GLY A 207 13.03 -17.08 3.04
N MET A 208 14.05 -16.61 3.76
CA MET A 208 14.70 -15.34 3.45
C MET A 208 15.79 -15.57 2.39
N PRO A 209 15.68 -14.99 1.17
CA PRO A 209 16.71 -15.14 0.14
C PRO A 209 18.05 -14.53 0.53
N LEU A 210 19.11 -15.06 -0.06
CA LEU A 210 20.49 -14.57 0.04
C LEU A 210 21.07 -14.36 -1.38
N ASP A 211 20.85 -15.30 -2.28
CA ASP A 211 21.35 -15.23 -3.66
C ASP A 211 20.65 -14.17 -4.51
N GLY A 212 21.33 -13.70 -5.56
CA GLY A 212 20.76 -12.79 -6.55
C GLY A 212 20.65 -11.33 -6.10
N PHE A 213 21.35 -10.96 -5.02
CA PHE A 213 21.45 -9.59 -4.52
C PHE A 213 22.90 -9.10 -4.55
N ASP A 214 23.11 -7.86 -5.02
CA ASP A 214 24.42 -7.21 -5.04
C ASP A 214 24.70 -6.57 -3.66
N TYR A 215 25.37 -7.33 -2.79
CA TYR A 215 25.75 -6.89 -1.45
C TYR A 215 26.83 -5.80 -1.45
N GLU A 216 27.65 -5.69 -2.50
CA GLU A 216 28.66 -4.63 -2.59
C GLU A 216 27.99 -3.26 -2.73
N SER A 217 26.88 -3.19 -3.48
CA SER A 217 26.15 -1.93 -3.71
C SER A 217 25.57 -1.29 -2.44
N ILE A 218 25.29 -2.05 -1.38
CA ILE A 218 24.70 -1.54 -0.14
C ILE A 218 25.74 -1.17 0.92
N LEU A 219 26.98 -1.64 0.77
CA LEU A 219 28.03 -1.52 1.78
C LEU A 219 28.35 -0.05 2.06
N GLY A 220 28.21 0.35 3.33
CA GLY A 220 28.51 1.72 3.78
C GLY A 220 27.55 2.80 3.27
N GLN A 221 26.43 2.40 2.65
CA GLN A 221 25.46 3.33 2.05
C GLN A 221 24.03 3.08 2.53
N CYS A 222 23.58 1.82 2.51
CA CYS A 222 22.15 1.50 2.64
C CYS A 222 21.81 0.65 3.86
N CYS A 223 22.63 -0.35 4.19
CA CYS A 223 22.35 -1.26 5.29
C CYS A 223 23.65 -1.87 5.84
N GLU A 224 23.73 -1.96 7.16
CA GLU A 224 24.82 -2.63 7.87
C GLU A 224 24.44 -4.07 8.24
N MET A 225 25.45 -4.94 8.30
CA MET A 225 25.30 -6.33 8.74
C MET A 225 24.17 -7.12 8.05
N PRO A 226 24.11 -7.16 6.70
CA PRO A 226 23.06 -7.89 6.00
C PRO A 226 23.10 -9.40 6.27
N VAL A 227 21.93 -10.05 6.30
CA VAL A 227 21.76 -11.53 6.43
C VAL A 227 20.89 -12.13 5.32
N GLY A 228 20.53 -11.30 4.34
CA GLY A 228 19.53 -11.58 3.32
C GLY A 228 18.79 -10.31 2.92
N TYR A 229 17.70 -10.46 2.20
CA TYR A 229 16.80 -9.37 1.84
C TYR A 229 15.34 -9.83 1.85
N VAL A 230 14.41 -8.89 1.89
CA VAL A 230 12.97 -9.16 1.87
C VAL A 230 12.41 -8.90 0.48
N GLN A 231 11.71 -9.87 -0.09
CA GLN A 231 11.00 -9.72 -1.35
C GLN A 231 9.62 -9.09 -1.11
N ILE A 232 9.34 -7.98 -1.77
CA ILE A 232 8.04 -7.31 -1.73
C ILE A 232 7.39 -7.38 -3.12
N PRO A 233 6.15 -7.89 -3.26
CA PRO A 233 5.45 -7.89 -4.55
C PRO A 233 5.32 -6.47 -5.10
N VAL A 234 5.61 -6.30 -6.39
CA VAL A 234 5.50 -5.02 -7.11
C VAL A 234 4.44 -5.13 -8.19
N GLY A 235 3.37 -4.33 -8.06
CA GLY A 235 2.34 -4.17 -9.09
C GLY A 235 2.48 -2.85 -9.83
N ILE A 236 1.82 -2.73 -10.98
CA ILE A 236 1.73 -1.50 -11.76
C ILE A 236 0.29 -1.00 -11.76
N ALA A 237 0.08 0.29 -11.47
CA ALA A 237 -1.20 0.99 -11.64
C ALA A 237 -1.07 2.06 -12.75
N GLY A 238 -2.03 2.14 -13.66
CA GLY A 238 -2.05 3.17 -14.70
C GLY A 238 -2.79 2.78 -16.00
N PRO A 239 -2.76 3.65 -17.02
CA PRO A 239 -2.04 4.93 -17.03
C PRO A 239 -2.70 5.99 -16.13
N LEU A 240 -1.86 6.72 -15.38
CA LEU A 240 -2.27 7.96 -14.71
C LEU A 240 -1.96 9.14 -15.63
N LEU A 241 -3.00 9.79 -16.16
CA LEU A 241 -2.85 11.03 -16.93
C LEU A 241 -2.72 12.22 -15.97
N LEU A 242 -1.52 12.77 -15.86
CA LEU A 242 -1.18 13.87 -14.96
C LEU A 242 -0.37 14.94 -15.71
N ASN A 243 -0.84 16.19 -15.70
CA ASN A 243 -0.19 17.30 -16.42
C ASN A 243 0.10 16.95 -17.89
N ASP A 244 -0.92 16.41 -18.58
CA ASP A 244 -0.88 15.98 -19.99
C ASP A 244 0.17 14.88 -20.32
N ARG A 245 0.59 14.12 -19.31
CA ARG A 245 1.53 12.99 -19.46
C ARG A 245 0.98 11.74 -18.80
N GLU A 246 1.22 10.60 -19.45
CA GLU A 246 0.82 9.30 -18.91
C GLU A 246 1.94 8.66 -18.09
N TYR A 247 1.57 8.13 -16.93
CA TYR A 247 2.49 7.46 -16.01
C TYR A 247 2.01 6.05 -15.67
N SER A 248 2.93 5.09 -15.68
CA SER A 248 2.75 3.79 -15.02
C SER A 248 3.39 3.86 -13.64
N VAL A 249 2.58 3.71 -12.59
CA VAL A 249 3.02 3.88 -11.20
C VAL A 249 3.39 2.52 -10.61
N PRO A 250 4.69 2.25 -10.32
CA PRO A 250 5.08 1.05 -9.61
C PRO A 250 4.70 1.14 -8.12
N MET A 251 4.14 0.06 -7.58
CA MET A 251 3.68 -0.01 -6.19
C MET A 251 4.17 -1.31 -5.56
N ALA A 252 5.09 -1.20 -4.59
CA ALA A 252 5.54 -2.32 -3.77
C ALA A 252 4.62 -2.46 -2.55
N THR A 253 3.86 -3.56 -2.46
CA THR A 253 2.92 -3.78 -1.34
C THR A 253 2.58 -5.25 -1.15
N THR A 254 2.26 -5.63 0.08
CA THR A 254 1.65 -6.93 0.43
C THR A 254 0.15 -6.79 0.71
N GLU A 255 -0.41 -5.58 0.66
CA GLU A 255 -1.82 -5.32 0.93
C GLU A 255 -2.68 -5.71 -0.29
N GLY A 256 -3.63 -6.63 -0.06
CA GLY A 256 -4.60 -7.03 -1.08
C GLY A 256 -5.46 -5.86 -1.56
N CYS A 257 -5.88 -5.90 -2.83
CA CYS A 257 -6.73 -4.90 -3.47
C CYS A 257 -6.16 -3.47 -3.60
N LEU A 258 -5.04 -3.11 -2.95
CA LEU A 258 -4.48 -1.75 -3.01
C LEU A 258 -4.12 -1.32 -4.44
N VAL A 259 -3.37 -2.15 -5.16
CA VAL A 259 -2.96 -1.87 -6.55
C VAL A 259 -4.18 -1.82 -7.47
N ALA A 260 -5.10 -2.78 -7.34
CA ALA A 260 -6.32 -2.83 -8.15
C ALA A 260 -7.24 -1.61 -7.92
N SER A 261 -7.40 -1.20 -6.65
CA SER A 261 -8.16 -0.02 -6.28
C SER A 261 -7.53 1.26 -6.83
N THR A 262 -6.20 1.40 -6.71
CA THR A 262 -5.44 2.53 -7.27
C THR A 262 -5.58 2.57 -8.79
N ASN A 263 -5.47 1.42 -9.47
CA ASN A 263 -5.65 1.30 -10.91
C ASN A 263 -7.06 1.72 -11.37
N ARG A 264 -8.10 1.34 -10.62
CA ARG A 264 -9.48 1.80 -10.87
C ARG A 264 -9.58 3.32 -10.74
N GLY A 265 -8.90 3.92 -9.76
CA GLY A 265 -8.79 5.37 -9.60
C GLY A 265 -8.12 6.04 -10.81
N CYS A 266 -6.97 5.52 -11.26
CA CYS A 266 -6.29 5.99 -12.47
C CYS A 266 -7.22 5.96 -13.69
N LYS A 267 -7.98 4.87 -13.88
CA LYS A 267 -8.96 4.75 -14.96
C LYS A 267 -10.04 5.84 -14.91
N ALA A 268 -10.56 6.14 -13.72
CA ALA A 268 -11.57 7.18 -13.55
C ALA A 268 -11.00 8.58 -13.84
N ILE A 269 -9.78 8.88 -13.37
CA ILE A 269 -9.09 10.14 -13.65
C ILE A 269 -8.85 10.29 -15.15
N TYR A 270 -8.35 9.25 -15.80
CA TYR A 270 -8.07 9.23 -17.23
C TYR A 270 -9.34 9.51 -18.06
N ALA A 271 -10.43 8.79 -17.76
CA ALA A 271 -11.72 8.98 -18.44
C ALA A 271 -12.33 10.38 -18.21
N SER A 272 -11.88 11.09 -17.17
CA SER A 272 -12.32 12.46 -16.84
C SER A 272 -11.45 13.55 -17.49
N GLY A 273 -10.50 13.19 -18.35
CA GLY A 273 -9.58 14.14 -19.01
C GLY A 273 -8.27 14.37 -18.25
N GLY A 274 -7.97 13.57 -17.23
CA GLY A 274 -6.71 13.64 -16.49
C GLY A 274 -6.76 14.51 -15.23
N ALA A 275 -5.62 14.62 -14.56
CA ALA A 275 -5.44 15.44 -13.37
C ALA A 275 -4.36 16.51 -13.59
N THR A 276 -4.43 17.59 -12.82
CA THR A 276 -3.41 18.65 -12.77
C THR A 276 -2.82 18.71 -11.36
N ALA A 277 -1.49 18.71 -11.26
CA ALA A 277 -0.77 18.89 -10.00
C ALA A 277 0.30 19.98 -10.12
N ILE A 278 0.40 20.81 -9.08
CA ILE A 278 1.33 21.94 -9.00
C ILE A 278 2.11 21.85 -7.69
N LEU A 279 3.44 21.98 -7.77
CA LEU A 279 4.31 22.04 -6.61
C LEU A 279 4.30 23.45 -6.02
N LEU A 280 3.77 23.61 -4.80
CA LEU A 280 3.64 24.92 -4.14
C LEU A 280 4.91 25.33 -3.39
N ARG A 281 5.65 24.37 -2.85
CA ARG A 281 6.88 24.62 -2.09
C ARG A 281 7.78 23.39 -2.13
N ASP A 282 9.08 23.63 -2.28
CA ASP A 282 10.15 22.65 -2.14
C ASP A 282 11.20 23.16 -1.16
N GLY A 283 11.49 22.36 -0.14
CA GLY A 283 12.39 22.75 0.93
C GLY A 283 12.52 21.67 2.00
N MET A 284 13.70 21.06 2.09
CA MET A 284 14.06 20.15 3.17
C MET A 284 14.48 20.94 4.40
N THR A 285 14.15 20.41 5.59
CA THR A 285 14.39 21.12 6.85
C THR A 285 15.20 20.31 7.84
N ARG A 286 16.01 21.01 8.64
CA ARG A 286 16.67 20.49 9.83
C ARG A 286 16.51 21.51 10.94
N ALA A 287 16.18 21.03 12.13
CA ALA A 287 15.92 21.89 13.29
C ALA A 287 16.82 21.48 14.46
N PRO A 288 18.05 22.00 14.57
CA PRO A 288 18.84 21.85 15.77
C PRO A 288 18.20 22.55 16.97
N VAL A 289 18.53 22.02 18.14
CA VAL A 289 18.26 22.65 19.43
C VAL A 289 19.57 23.07 20.05
N VAL A 290 19.66 24.36 20.39
CA VAL A 290 20.78 24.94 21.14
C VAL A 290 20.28 25.48 22.47
N ARG A 291 21.16 25.56 23.45
CA ARG A 291 20.86 26.01 24.80
C ARG A 291 21.83 27.11 25.21
N PHE A 292 21.29 28.06 25.95
CA PHE A 292 22.05 29.16 26.55
C PHE A 292 21.91 29.17 28.07
N PRO A 293 22.73 29.94 28.80
CA PRO A 293 22.56 30.15 30.24
C PRO A 293 21.24 30.83 30.60
N THR A 294 20.74 31.73 29.73
CA THR A 294 19.52 32.52 29.98
C THR A 294 18.63 32.61 28.74
N ALA A 295 17.33 32.84 28.95
CA ALA A 295 16.40 33.10 27.86
C ALA A 295 16.75 34.35 27.05
N LYS A 296 17.34 35.37 27.70
CA LYS A 296 17.81 36.59 27.02
C LYS A 296 18.85 36.28 25.95
N ARG A 297 19.86 35.46 26.28
CA ARG A 297 20.90 35.03 25.32
C ARG A 297 20.34 34.22 24.15
N ALA A 298 19.39 33.31 24.42
CA ALA A 298 18.68 32.59 23.37
C ALA A 298 17.91 33.54 22.42
N SER A 299 17.29 34.59 22.96
CA SER A 299 16.63 35.64 22.15
C SER A 299 17.60 36.44 21.29
N GLU A 300 18.80 36.74 21.79
CA GLU A 300 19.83 37.44 21.03
C GLU A 300 20.25 36.63 19.79
N LEU A 301 20.44 35.31 19.92
CA LEU A 301 20.71 34.45 18.75
C LEU A 301 19.51 34.37 17.81
N LYS A 302 18.27 34.30 18.32
CA LYS A 302 17.06 34.35 17.48
C LYS A 302 17.04 35.60 16.61
N PHE A 303 17.24 36.77 17.21
CA PHE A 303 17.24 38.04 16.47
C PHE A 303 18.36 38.08 15.45
N PHE A 304 19.55 37.57 15.78
CA PHE A 304 20.65 37.48 14.84
C PHE A 304 20.33 36.60 13.61
N LEU A 305 19.76 35.42 13.83
CA LEU A 305 19.45 34.45 12.78
C LEU A 305 18.29 34.86 11.86
N GLU A 306 17.33 35.62 12.39
CA GLU A 306 16.16 36.09 11.64
C GLU A 306 16.35 37.49 11.05
N ASP A 307 17.48 38.15 11.31
CA ASP A 307 17.81 39.44 10.69
C ASP A 307 18.16 39.24 9.20
N PRO A 308 17.43 39.88 8.27
CA PRO A 308 17.73 39.82 6.84
C PRO A 308 19.16 40.24 6.49
N GLN A 309 19.81 41.11 7.27
CA GLN A 309 21.18 41.56 7.01
C GLN A 309 22.21 40.45 7.22
N ASN A 310 21.92 39.47 8.08
CA ASN A 310 22.83 38.36 8.38
C ASN A 310 22.58 37.15 7.47
N PHE A 311 21.44 37.10 6.78
CA PHE A 311 21.01 35.93 6.01
C PHE A 311 22.02 35.54 4.94
N ASP A 312 22.57 36.51 4.19
CA ASP A 312 23.52 36.22 3.11
C ASP A 312 24.81 35.57 3.64
N THR A 313 25.31 36.03 4.78
CA THR A 313 26.48 35.45 5.44
C THR A 313 26.19 34.02 5.88
N LEU A 314 25.04 33.80 6.55
CA LEU A 314 24.61 32.47 6.98
C LEU A 314 24.39 31.52 5.80
N ALA A 315 23.81 32.03 4.71
CA ALA A 315 23.61 31.29 3.47
C ALA A 315 24.94 30.90 2.84
N VAL A 316 25.93 31.79 2.80
CA VAL A 316 27.28 31.47 2.30
C VAL A 316 27.92 30.35 3.13
N VAL A 317 27.82 30.41 4.46
CA VAL A 317 28.37 29.37 5.35
C VAL A 317 27.65 28.02 5.13
N PHE A 318 26.32 28.04 5.09
CA PHE A 318 25.50 26.85 4.88
C PHE A 318 25.78 26.21 3.51
N ASN A 319 25.77 27.02 2.45
CA ASN A 319 25.90 26.58 1.06
C ASN A 319 27.31 26.07 0.72
N LYS A 320 28.34 26.37 1.52
CA LYS A 320 29.69 25.77 1.35
C LYS A 320 29.69 24.24 1.50
N SER A 321 28.70 23.69 2.20
CA SER A 321 28.61 22.24 2.43
C SER A 321 28.29 21.42 1.18
N SER A 322 27.63 22.01 0.17
CA SER A 322 27.16 21.33 -1.03
C SER A 322 26.84 22.31 -2.16
N ARG A 323 27.09 21.90 -3.41
CA ARG A 323 26.70 22.67 -4.60
C ARG A 323 25.17 22.77 -4.79
N PHE A 324 24.42 21.80 -4.27
CA PHE A 324 22.96 21.69 -4.43
C PHE A 324 22.19 22.32 -3.27
N ALA A 325 22.77 22.32 -2.07
CA ALA A 325 22.14 22.92 -0.90
C ALA A 325 22.06 24.43 -1.07
N LYS A 326 20.85 24.99 -1.05
CA LYS A 326 20.66 26.45 -1.00
C LYS A 326 19.74 26.80 0.17
N LEU A 327 20.29 27.50 1.15
CA LEU A 327 19.51 28.03 2.26
C LEU A 327 18.40 28.96 1.71
N GLN A 328 17.16 28.68 2.08
CA GLN A 328 15.98 29.44 1.68
C GLN A 328 15.40 30.27 2.84
N GLY A 329 15.64 29.85 4.08
CA GLY A 329 15.12 30.56 5.26
C GLY A 329 15.52 29.90 6.57
N ILE A 330 15.48 30.69 7.64
CA ILE A 330 15.68 30.24 9.01
C ILE A 330 14.49 30.73 9.83
N GLN A 331 13.89 29.85 10.63
CA GLN A 331 12.81 30.20 11.54
C GLN A 331 13.11 29.65 12.93
N CYS A 332 13.10 30.52 13.93
CA CYS A 332 13.48 30.16 15.28
C CYS A 332 12.28 30.12 16.24
N SER A 333 12.26 29.15 17.15
CA SER A 333 11.30 29.06 18.26
C SER A 333 12.02 28.94 19.59
N ILE A 334 11.61 29.72 20.60
CA ILE A 334 12.25 29.75 21.92
C ILE A 334 11.41 28.97 22.92
N ALA A 335 12.08 28.15 23.75
CA ALA A 335 11.50 27.52 24.93
C ALA A 335 12.41 27.77 26.14
N GLY A 336 12.14 28.84 26.88
CA GLY A 336 12.98 29.27 27.99
C GLY A 336 14.39 29.60 27.51
N LYS A 337 15.37 28.81 27.95
CA LYS A 337 16.79 28.97 27.57
C LYS A 337 17.22 28.12 26.37
N ASN A 338 16.29 27.37 25.77
CA ASN A 338 16.54 26.58 24.56
C ASN A 338 16.01 27.33 23.34
N LEU A 339 16.71 27.20 22.22
CA LEU A 339 16.33 27.75 20.92
C LEU A 339 16.30 26.62 19.88
N TYR A 340 15.16 26.44 19.23
CA TYR A 340 14.96 25.52 18.11
C TYR A 340 15.05 26.31 16.81
N ILE A 341 15.99 25.96 15.94
CA ILE A 341 16.32 26.74 14.75
C ILE A 341 15.96 25.94 13.51
N ARG A 342 14.80 26.19 12.89
CA ARG A 342 14.40 25.48 11.67
C ARG A 342 15.05 26.09 10.44
N PHE A 343 16.07 25.42 9.91
CA PHE A 343 16.66 25.72 8.62
C PHE A 343 15.77 25.13 7.52
N ASN A 344 15.55 25.89 6.45
CA ASN A 344 14.86 25.46 5.24
C ASN A 344 15.78 25.65 4.04
N CYS A 345 15.93 24.63 3.20
CA CYS A 345 16.82 24.70 2.05
C CYS A 345 16.36 23.83 0.88
N SER A 346 16.72 24.21 -0.35
CA SER A 346 16.57 23.34 -1.52
C SER A 346 17.71 22.34 -1.58
N THR A 347 17.44 21.14 -2.11
CA THR A 347 18.41 20.02 -2.12
C THR A 347 18.61 19.41 -3.51
N GLY A 348 18.11 20.07 -4.56
CA GLY A 348 18.08 19.50 -5.92
C GLY A 348 17.16 18.29 -5.96
N ASP A 349 17.56 17.24 -6.66
CA ASP A 349 16.76 16.01 -6.78
C ASP A 349 16.91 15.05 -5.58
N ALA A 350 17.85 15.33 -4.67
CA ALA A 350 18.02 14.54 -3.48
C ALA A 350 16.98 14.93 -2.42
N MET A 351 16.48 13.94 -1.67
CA MET A 351 15.70 14.21 -0.45
C MET A 351 16.51 15.04 0.56
N GLY A 352 17.84 14.83 0.60
CA GLY A 352 18.78 15.85 1.09
C GLY A 352 19.05 15.89 2.59
N MET A 353 18.52 14.95 3.39
CA MET A 353 18.69 14.94 4.86
C MET A 353 20.13 15.07 5.35
N ASN A 354 21.08 14.33 4.77
CA ASN A 354 22.51 14.40 5.13
C ASN A 354 23.12 15.74 4.73
N MET A 355 22.71 16.26 3.57
CA MET A 355 23.18 17.52 3.02
C MET A 355 22.76 18.69 3.92
N VAL A 356 21.50 18.71 4.35
CA VAL A 356 20.98 19.74 5.26
C VAL A 356 21.67 19.66 6.61
N SER A 357 21.85 18.46 7.18
CA SER A 357 22.56 18.29 8.45
C SER A 357 23.97 18.86 8.43
N LYS A 358 24.72 18.61 7.35
CA LYS A 358 26.08 19.15 7.18
C LYS A 358 26.07 20.67 7.04
N GLY A 359 25.13 21.22 6.28
CA GLY A 359 24.96 22.68 6.16
C GLY A 359 24.64 23.34 7.50
N VAL A 360 23.76 22.73 8.30
CA VAL A 360 23.44 23.20 9.64
C VAL A 360 24.65 23.14 10.56
N GLN A 361 25.39 22.03 10.57
CA GLN A 361 26.60 21.90 11.40
C GLN A 361 27.60 23.03 11.11
N ASN A 362 27.87 23.31 9.82
CA ASN A 362 28.75 24.41 9.43
C ASN A 362 28.28 25.77 9.98
N VAL A 363 26.97 26.02 9.99
CA VAL A 363 26.41 27.26 10.54
C VAL A 363 26.56 27.30 12.06
N LEU A 364 26.29 26.20 12.76
CA LEU A 364 26.48 26.13 14.22
C LEU A 364 27.94 26.33 14.60
N ASP A 365 28.88 25.71 13.88
CA ASP A 365 30.32 25.87 14.09
C ASP A 365 30.76 27.34 13.86
N PHE A 366 30.20 27.98 12.84
CA PHE A 366 30.43 29.40 12.58
C PHE A 366 29.89 30.30 13.69
N LEU A 367 28.70 30.00 14.23
CA LEU A 367 28.09 30.78 15.32
C LEU A 367 28.86 30.66 16.64
N GLN A 368 29.64 29.60 16.83
CA GLN A 368 30.38 29.36 18.07
C GLN A 368 31.41 30.47 18.37
N SER A 369 31.90 31.22 17.37
CA SER A 369 32.81 32.34 17.61
C SER A 369 32.12 33.52 18.32
N ASP A 370 30.90 33.83 17.92
CA ASP A 370 30.15 35.00 18.38
C ASP A 370 29.23 34.67 19.57
N PHE A 371 28.87 33.39 19.69
CA PHE A 371 28.05 32.83 20.76
C PHE A 371 28.81 31.68 21.46
N PRO A 372 29.94 31.94 22.13
CA PRO A 372 30.74 30.89 22.77
C PRO A 372 30.02 30.20 23.95
N ASP A 373 28.98 30.83 24.50
CA ASP A 373 28.09 30.28 25.53
C ASP A 373 26.94 29.43 24.97
N MET A 374 26.87 29.25 23.65
CA MET A 374 25.93 28.35 22.98
C MET A 374 26.36 26.90 23.18
N GLU A 375 25.46 26.10 23.73
CA GLU A 375 25.58 24.65 23.83
C GLU A 375 24.69 23.98 22.78
N THR A 376 25.28 23.26 21.82
CA THR A 376 24.50 22.47 20.86
C THR A 376 24.03 21.18 21.53
N ILE A 377 22.72 21.08 21.81
CA ILE A 377 22.12 19.91 22.46
C ILE A 377 21.88 18.79 21.44
N GLY A 378 21.53 19.15 20.20
CA GLY A 378 21.37 18.18 19.12
C GLY A 378 21.11 18.85 17.78
N LEU A 379 21.55 18.20 16.69
CA LEU A 379 21.28 18.64 15.32
C LEU A 379 19.81 18.43 14.89
N SER A 380 19.09 17.59 15.62
CA SER A 380 17.66 17.36 15.48
C SER A 380 17.05 17.46 16.88
N GLY A 381 16.32 18.54 17.12
CA GLY A 381 15.76 18.93 18.41
C GLY A 381 14.27 18.70 18.55
#